data_AF-A0A6N8NRL9-F1
#
_entry.id   AF-A0A6N8NRL9-F1
#
_cell.length_a   1.000
_cell.length_b   1.000
_cell.length_c   1.000
_cell.angle_alpha   90.00
_cell.angle_beta   90.00
_cell.angle_gamma   90.00
#
_symmetry.space_group_name_H-M   'P 1'
#
loop_
_entity.id
_entity.type
_entity.pdbx_description
1 polymer ?
#
loop_
_entity_poly.entity_id
_entity_poly.type
_entity_poly.pdbx_seq_one_letter_code
_entity_poly.pdbx_strand_id
1 'polypeptide(L)'
;TLDTADALEQKEMPEELPLDASWDTIYTAGTPSGTSGDYIDDELPIYQGETTQTLQDYLMWQVELTPFSDTDRAIATSIVDAVDDTGYLTVPLEDILESMGDEEIDIDEVEAVLKRIQRFDPVGVAAKDLRDCLLIQLSQFDKTTPWLEEARLIISDHLDLLANHDFRTLMRVTRLKEDVLKEAV
;
A
#
# COMPACT_ATOMS: atom_id res chain seq x y z
N THR A 1 -31.08 36.26 1.92
CA THR A 1 -30.45 34.98 2.29
C THR A 1 -31.36 33.89 1.78
N LEU A 2 -31.06 33.37 0.59
CA LEU A 2 -31.85 32.34 -0.05
C LEU A 2 -31.42 31.00 0.59
N ASP A 3 -32.38 30.32 1.22
CA ASP A 3 -32.14 29.14 2.04
C ASP A 3 -31.78 27.96 1.14
N THR A 4 -30.60 27.41 1.31
CA THR A 4 -30.07 26.31 0.48
C THR A 4 -30.85 25.01 0.65
N ALA A 5 -31.69 24.92 1.69
CA ALA A 5 -32.61 23.81 1.91
C ALA A 5 -33.76 23.77 0.89
N ASP A 6 -34.32 24.92 0.49
CA ASP A 6 -35.45 25.00 -0.45
C ASP A 6 -35.06 24.59 -1.89
N ALA A 7 -33.78 24.74 -2.26
CA ALA A 7 -33.28 24.35 -3.59
C ALA A 7 -33.10 22.83 -3.73
N LEU A 8 -32.91 22.10 -2.63
CA LEU A 8 -32.73 20.65 -2.61
C LEU A 8 -34.06 19.88 -2.53
N GLU A 9 -35.14 20.53 -2.10
CA GLU A 9 -36.48 19.92 -2.01
C GLU A 9 -37.30 19.99 -3.30
N GLN A 10 -36.81 20.68 -4.35
CA GLN A 10 -37.45 20.66 -5.67
C GLN A 10 -37.25 19.30 -6.34
N LYS A 11 -38.20 18.40 -6.06
CA LYS A 11 -38.32 17.04 -6.60
C LYS A 11 -39.13 16.98 -7.89
N GLU A 12 -39.07 18.02 -8.73
CA GLU A 12 -39.72 18.03 -10.04
C GLU A 12 -38.67 18.17 -11.13
N MET A 13 -38.46 17.08 -11.87
CA MET A 13 -37.75 17.12 -13.14
C MET A 13 -38.60 17.91 -14.15
N PRO A 14 -38.05 18.94 -14.83
CA PRO A 14 -38.76 19.60 -15.91
C PRO A 14 -39.16 18.60 -17.00
N GLU A 15 -40.44 18.56 -17.38
CA GLU A 15 -40.97 17.58 -18.35
C GLU A 15 -40.55 17.81 -19.80
N GLU A 16 -39.88 18.92 -20.13
CA GLU A 16 -39.30 19.14 -21.46
C GLU A 16 -37.78 19.16 -21.40
N LEU A 17 -37.17 18.00 -21.63
CA LEU A 17 -35.75 17.87 -21.94
C LEU A 17 -35.57 18.19 -23.44
N PRO A 18 -34.69 19.14 -23.82
CA PRO A 18 -34.29 19.32 -25.21
C PRO A 18 -33.70 18.00 -25.72
N LEU A 19 -34.33 17.44 -26.76
CA LEU A 19 -34.05 16.09 -27.31
C LEU A 19 -32.67 15.92 -27.97
N ASP A 20 -31.73 16.86 -27.77
CA ASP A 20 -30.38 16.80 -28.34
C ASP A 20 -29.26 17.24 -27.37
N ALA A 21 -29.51 17.23 -26.05
CA ALA A 21 -28.45 17.45 -25.08
C ALA A 21 -27.76 16.12 -24.74
N SER A 22 -26.55 15.91 -25.23
CA SER A 22 -25.68 14.83 -24.75
C SER A 22 -25.23 15.12 -23.32
N TRP A 23 -25.16 14.08 -22.49
CA TRP A 23 -24.74 14.13 -21.08
C TRP A 23 -23.36 14.78 -20.86
N ASP A 24 -22.51 14.86 -21.88
CA ASP A 24 -21.22 15.58 -21.86
C ASP A 24 -21.36 17.10 -21.74
N THR A 25 -22.49 17.67 -22.16
CA THR A 25 -22.66 19.13 -22.25
C THR A 25 -23.11 19.74 -20.93
N ILE A 26 -23.68 18.94 -20.02
CA ILE A 26 -24.25 19.44 -18.75
C ILE A 26 -23.27 19.28 -17.58
N TYR A 27 -22.28 18.38 -17.68
CA TYR A 27 -21.31 18.11 -16.61
C TYR A 27 -19.85 18.42 -16.94
N THR A 28 -19.57 19.17 -18.01
CA THR A 28 -18.29 19.86 -18.09
C THR A 28 -18.41 21.14 -17.26
N ALA A 29 -17.76 21.18 -16.10
CA ALA A 29 -17.54 22.41 -15.35
C ALA A 29 -16.54 23.31 -16.12
N GLY A 30 -16.98 23.82 -17.26
CA GLY A 30 -16.28 24.77 -18.11
C GLY A 30 -17.20 25.96 -18.31
N THR A 31 -16.77 27.12 -17.82
CA THR A 31 -17.47 28.40 -17.96
C THR A 31 -17.92 28.64 -19.41
N PRO A 32 -19.15 29.10 -19.68
CA PRO A 32 -19.58 29.42 -21.03
C PRO A 32 -18.73 30.59 -21.55
N SER A 33 -18.19 30.41 -22.76
CA SER A 33 -17.23 31.31 -23.39
C SER A 33 -17.63 32.79 -23.33
N GLY A 34 -16.69 33.60 -22.82
CA GLY A 34 -16.66 35.04 -23.01
C GLY A 34 -15.22 35.51 -23.25
N THR A 35 -14.90 35.81 -24.51
CA THR A 35 -13.79 36.67 -24.98
C THR A 35 -12.35 36.31 -24.63
N SER A 36 -11.53 36.18 -25.67
CA SER A 36 -10.07 36.10 -25.66
C SER A 36 -9.39 37.10 -24.72
N GLY A 37 -8.47 36.62 -23.90
CA GLY A 37 -7.52 37.44 -23.15
C GLY A 37 -6.69 36.56 -22.21
N ASP A 38 -5.37 36.60 -22.40
CA ASP A 38 -4.29 36.10 -21.53
C ASP A 38 -4.71 35.61 -20.14
N TYR A 39 -4.55 34.31 -19.91
CA TYR A 39 -4.31 33.79 -18.56
C TYR A 39 -3.03 32.96 -18.60
N ILE A 40 -2.00 33.53 -18.00
CA ILE A 40 -0.78 32.87 -17.59
C ILE A 40 -1.20 31.80 -16.57
N ASP A 41 -0.97 30.55 -16.95
CA ASP A 41 -1.27 29.32 -16.23
C ASP A 41 -0.27 29.08 -15.08
N ASP A 42 -0.27 29.96 -14.07
CA ASP A 42 0.57 29.81 -12.85
C ASP A 42 -0.22 30.01 -11.53
N GLU A 43 -1.53 30.27 -11.59
CA GLU A 43 -2.39 30.44 -10.40
C GLU A 43 -3.70 29.64 -10.49
N LEU A 44 -3.70 28.46 -11.10
CA LEU A 44 -4.76 27.50 -10.81
C LEU A 44 -4.52 26.95 -9.40
N PRO A 45 -5.46 27.13 -8.45
CA PRO A 45 -5.37 26.45 -7.16
C PRO A 45 -5.30 24.95 -7.44
N ILE A 46 -4.25 24.29 -6.94
CA ILE A 46 -4.18 22.83 -6.92
C ILE A 46 -5.52 22.34 -6.37
N TYR A 47 -6.24 21.59 -7.19
CA TYR A 47 -7.56 21.08 -6.85
C TYR A 47 -7.44 20.21 -5.58
N GLN A 48 -8.04 20.67 -4.47
CA GLN A 48 -8.05 19.98 -3.17
C GLN A 48 -8.77 18.61 -3.18
N GLY A 49 -9.19 18.12 -4.36
CA GLY A 49 -9.76 16.79 -4.55
C GLY A 49 -8.82 15.80 -5.24
N GLU A 50 -7.52 16.10 -5.41
CA GLU A 50 -6.53 15.05 -5.63
C GLU A 50 -6.39 14.24 -4.33
N THR A 51 -7.12 13.13 -4.25
CA THR A 51 -6.89 12.12 -3.20
C THR A 51 -5.67 11.29 -3.59
N THR A 52 -4.46 11.83 -3.45
CA THR A 52 -3.24 11.00 -3.46
C THR A 52 -3.22 10.24 -2.14
N GLN A 53 -3.89 9.09 -2.08
CA GLN A 53 -3.78 8.20 -0.92
C GLN A 53 -2.33 7.79 -0.76
N THR A 54 -1.77 8.01 0.43
CA THR A 54 -0.43 7.53 0.77
C THR A 54 -0.46 6.02 1.02
N LEU A 55 0.71 5.38 1.02
CA LEU A 55 0.81 3.98 1.41
C LEU A 55 0.27 3.77 2.83
N GLN A 56 0.59 4.68 3.74
CA GLN A 56 0.16 4.67 5.13
C GLN A 56 -1.37 4.76 5.22
N ASP A 57 -2.02 5.65 4.45
CA ASP A 57 -3.50 5.75 4.42
C ASP A 57 -4.14 4.42 3.96
N TYR A 58 -3.56 3.78 2.94
CA TYR A 58 -4.06 2.50 2.43
C TYR A 58 -3.88 1.37 3.45
N LEU A 59 -2.76 1.32 4.16
CA LEU A 59 -2.53 0.35 5.23
C LEU A 59 -3.45 0.60 6.43
N MET A 60 -3.68 1.86 6.81
CA MET A 60 -4.61 2.21 7.88
C MET A 60 -6.04 1.77 7.55
N TRP A 61 -6.48 1.96 6.31
CA TRP A 61 -7.75 1.42 5.85
C TRP A 61 -7.84 -0.11 5.99
N GLN A 62 -6.74 -0.85 5.76
CA GLN A 62 -6.70 -2.30 5.97
C GLN A 62 -6.71 -2.69 7.45
N VAL A 63 -6.07 -1.89 8.33
CA VAL A 63 -6.16 -2.05 9.79
C VAL A 63 -7.62 -1.89 10.26
N GLU A 64 -8.36 -0.93 9.71
CA GLU A 64 -9.77 -0.72 10.02
C GLU A 64 -10.65 -1.90 9.59
N LEU A 65 -10.36 -2.51 8.44
CA LEU A 65 -11.09 -3.68 7.94
C LEU A 65 -10.72 -5.00 8.62
N THR A 66 -9.61 -5.03 9.34
CA THR A 66 -9.12 -6.24 10.01
C THR A 66 -9.72 -6.34 11.42
N PRO A 67 -10.23 -7.52 11.83
CA PRO A 67 -10.78 -7.73 13.17
C PRO A 67 -9.65 -7.86 14.20
N PHE A 68 -9.06 -6.72 14.56
CA PHE A 68 -8.11 -6.58 15.66
C PHE A 68 -8.83 -6.27 16.97
N SER A 69 -8.25 -6.73 18.09
CA SER A 69 -8.60 -6.22 19.41
C SER A 69 -8.19 -4.73 19.55
N ASP A 70 -8.65 -4.06 20.59
CA ASP A 70 -8.30 -2.63 20.79
C ASP A 70 -6.79 -2.45 21.00
N THR A 71 -6.14 -3.38 21.71
CA THR A 71 -4.68 -3.41 21.88
C THR A 71 -3.96 -3.71 20.58
N ASP A 72 -4.37 -4.76 19.85
CA ASP A 72 -3.78 -5.10 18.54
C ASP A 72 -3.91 -3.95 17.54
N ARG A 73 -5.01 -3.20 17.57
CA ARG A 73 -5.25 -2.04 16.71
C ARG A 73 -4.31 -0.89 17.05
N ALA A 74 -4.05 -0.64 18.33
CA ALA A 74 -3.08 0.36 18.75
C ALA A 74 -1.67 -0.02 18.26
N ILE A 75 -1.26 -1.27 18.48
CA ILE A 75 0.01 -1.82 17.98
C ILE A 75 0.09 -1.67 16.45
N ALA A 76 -0.98 -2.04 15.74
CA ALA A 76 -1.01 -1.98 14.29
C ALA A 76 -0.87 -0.55 13.76
N THR A 77 -1.49 0.41 14.43
CA THR A 77 -1.39 1.83 14.09
C THR A 77 0.05 2.32 14.26
N SER A 78 0.68 2.00 15.39
CA SER A 78 2.10 2.34 15.63
C SER A 78 3.05 1.69 14.62
N ILE A 79 2.77 0.46 14.18
CA ILE A 79 3.55 -0.19 13.12
C ILE A 79 3.38 0.53 11.78
N VAL A 80 2.15 0.85 11.37
CA VAL A 80 1.88 1.54 10.09
C VAL A 80 2.51 2.93 10.07
N ASP A 81 2.48 3.66 11.17
CA ASP A 81 3.14 4.97 11.30
C ASP A 81 4.68 4.87 11.18
N ALA A 82 5.26 3.73 11.53
CA ALA A 82 6.70 3.47 11.41
C ALA A 82 7.13 3.01 10.00
N VAL A 83 6.18 2.81 9.07
CA VAL A 83 6.44 2.43 7.68
C VAL A 83 6.73 3.66 6.82
N ASP A 84 7.83 3.63 6.08
CA ASP A 84 8.17 4.68 5.12
C ASP A 84 7.42 4.56 3.79
N ASP A 85 7.58 5.55 2.92
CA ASP A 85 6.96 5.57 1.59
C ASP A 85 7.43 4.42 0.68
N THR A 86 8.54 3.76 1.01
CA THR A 86 9.05 2.58 0.29
C THR A 86 8.48 1.26 0.82
N GLY A 87 7.75 1.30 1.94
CA GLY A 87 7.08 0.16 2.54
C GLY A 87 7.93 -0.61 3.55
N TYR A 88 9.08 -0.10 3.98
CA TYR A 88 9.93 -0.73 5.00
C TYR A 88 9.71 -0.14 6.38
N LEU A 89 9.92 -0.97 7.40
CA LEU A 89 9.88 -0.54 8.79
C LEU A 89 11.16 0.25 9.12
N THR A 90 11.01 1.49 9.57
CA THR A 90 12.14 2.38 9.86
C THR A 90 12.67 2.27 11.30
N VAL A 91 11.87 1.67 12.17
CA VAL A 91 12.08 1.63 13.63
C VAL A 91 12.11 0.17 14.10
N PRO A 92 13.00 -0.21 15.05
CA PRO A 92 13.00 -1.56 15.61
C PRO A 92 11.73 -1.83 16.45
N LEU A 93 11.39 -3.10 16.67
CA LEU A 93 10.13 -3.47 17.34
C LEU A 93 10.14 -3.11 18.83
N GLU A 94 11.33 -3.10 19.42
CA GLU A 94 11.59 -2.70 20.79
C GLU A 94 11.21 -1.24 21.03
N ASP A 95 11.55 -0.35 20.08
CA ASP A 95 11.20 1.07 20.16
C ASP A 95 9.68 1.28 19.97
N ILE A 96 9.03 0.46 19.13
CA ILE A 96 7.56 0.46 18.99
C ILE A 96 6.92 0.03 20.31
N LEU A 97 7.44 -1.02 20.95
CA LEU A 97 6.97 -1.48 22.25
C LEU A 97 7.13 -0.39 23.33
N GLU A 98 8.31 0.24 23.40
CA GLU A 98 8.58 1.33 24.33
C GLU A 98 7.66 2.54 24.08
N SER A 99 7.31 2.83 22.82
CA SER A 99 6.44 3.97 22.47
C SER A 99 5.00 3.82 22.99
N MET A 100 4.53 2.59 23.20
CA MET A 100 3.19 2.34 23.74
C MET A 100 3.13 2.59 25.26
N GLY A 101 4.23 2.39 25.97
CA GLY A 101 4.33 2.63 27.41
C GLY A 101 3.43 1.76 28.27
N ASP A 102 2.97 0.62 27.73
CA ASP A 102 2.10 -0.34 28.42
C ASP A 102 2.92 -1.56 28.84
N GLU A 103 2.97 -1.83 30.15
CA GLU A 103 3.70 -2.97 30.72
C GLU A 103 2.97 -4.30 30.51
N GLU A 104 1.69 -4.29 30.09
CA GLU A 104 0.92 -5.50 29.82
C GLU A 104 1.21 -6.08 28.43
N ILE A 105 1.76 -5.29 27.51
CA ILE A 105 2.06 -5.72 26.15
C ILE A 105 3.47 -6.32 26.10
N ASP A 106 3.58 -7.51 25.53
CA ASP A 106 4.86 -8.18 25.31
C ASP A 106 5.33 -8.02 23.86
N ILE A 107 6.63 -8.15 23.64
CA ILE A 107 7.24 -8.08 22.30
C ILE A 107 6.65 -9.15 21.36
N ASP A 108 6.26 -10.30 21.90
CA ASP A 108 5.63 -11.39 21.15
C ASP A 108 4.27 -10.97 20.55
N GLU A 109 3.52 -10.09 21.21
CA GLU A 109 2.25 -9.56 20.71
C GLU A 109 2.50 -8.58 19.56
N VAL A 110 3.50 -7.70 19.70
CA VAL A 110 3.94 -6.79 18.63
C VAL A 110 4.40 -7.57 17.40
N GLU A 111 5.17 -8.64 17.59
CA GLU A 111 5.57 -9.53 16.49
C GLU A 111 4.37 -10.22 15.81
N ALA A 112 3.37 -10.63 16.58
CA ALA A 112 2.18 -11.28 16.03
C ALA A 112 1.37 -10.32 15.15
N VAL A 113 1.17 -9.08 15.61
CA VAL A 113 0.50 -8.03 14.85
C VAL A 113 1.31 -7.64 13.62
N LEU A 114 2.63 -7.48 13.74
CA LEU A 114 3.52 -7.24 12.59
C LEU A 114 3.37 -8.31 11.52
N LYS A 115 3.44 -9.60 11.90
CA LYS A 115 3.26 -10.72 10.96
C LYS A 115 1.89 -10.69 10.27
N ARG A 116 0.87 -10.11 10.90
CA ARG A 116 -0.45 -9.93 10.29
C ARG A 116 -0.45 -8.80 9.27
N ILE A 117 0.17 -7.66 9.60
CA ILE A 117 0.31 -6.48 8.73
C ILE A 117 1.20 -6.81 7.53
N GLN A 118 2.26 -7.59 7.69
CA GLN A 118 3.13 -8.03 6.59
C GLN A 118 2.40 -8.85 5.51
N ARG A 119 1.18 -9.33 5.80
CA ARG A 119 0.28 -10.02 4.85
C ARG A 119 -0.78 -9.12 4.23
N PHE A 120 -0.73 -7.82 4.50
CA PHE A 120 -1.57 -6.82 3.84
C PHE A 120 -1.18 -6.68 2.37
N ASP A 121 -1.93 -5.84 1.66
CA ASP A 121 -1.62 -5.47 0.28
C ASP A 121 -0.92 -4.10 0.29
N PRO A 122 0.32 -3.96 -0.21
CA PRO A 122 1.14 -4.97 -0.86
C PRO A 122 1.78 -5.97 0.12
N VAL A 123 1.96 -7.21 -0.35
CA VAL A 123 2.58 -8.28 0.44
C VAL A 123 4.05 -7.99 0.74
N GLY A 124 4.43 -8.18 1.99
CA GLY A 124 5.80 -7.89 2.46
C GLY A 124 6.00 -6.44 2.88
N VAL A 125 4.93 -5.65 2.98
CA VAL A 125 4.96 -4.32 3.61
C VAL A 125 5.34 -4.41 5.09
N ALA A 126 5.97 -3.38 5.64
CA ALA A 126 6.54 -3.37 6.99
C ALA A 126 7.61 -4.45 7.21
N ALA A 127 8.28 -4.89 6.15
CA ALA A 127 9.49 -5.70 6.28
C ALA A 127 10.65 -4.86 6.82
N LYS A 128 11.60 -5.52 7.50
CA LYS A 128 12.80 -4.85 8.01
C LYS A 128 13.83 -4.56 6.92
N ASP A 129 13.90 -5.45 5.93
CA ASP A 129 14.79 -5.33 4.79
C ASP A 129 14.21 -6.07 3.56
N LEU A 130 14.91 -5.96 2.42
CA LEU A 130 14.53 -6.63 1.18
C LEU A 130 14.46 -8.16 1.33
N ARG A 131 15.34 -8.74 2.14
CA ARG A 131 15.39 -10.20 2.34
C ARG A 131 14.12 -10.67 3.04
N ASP A 132 13.76 -10.01 4.13
CA ASP A 132 12.54 -10.26 4.90
C ASP A 132 11.30 -10.07 4.02
N CYS A 133 11.24 -8.98 3.26
CA CYS A 133 10.16 -8.71 2.30
C CYS A 133 9.96 -9.87 1.32
N LEU A 134 11.04 -10.33 0.66
CA LEU A 134 10.98 -11.45 -0.27
C LEU A 134 10.61 -12.76 0.41
N LEU A 135 11.10 -13.03 1.63
CA LEU A 135 10.76 -14.24 2.38
C LEU A 135 9.28 -14.27 2.79
N ILE A 136 8.72 -13.10 3.14
CA ILE A 136 7.29 -12.93 3.42
C ILE A 136 6.47 -13.20 2.16
N GLN A 137 6.86 -12.62 1.02
CA GLN A 137 6.22 -12.86 -0.26
C GLN A 137 6.24 -14.34 -0.64
N LEU A 138 7.39 -15.01 -0.51
CA LEU A 138 7.51 -16.45 -0.75
C LEU A 138 6.66 -17.30 0.21
N SER A 139 6.41 -16.83 1.44
CA SER A 139 5.59 -17.56 2.41
C SER A 139 4.11 -17.66 2.04
N GLN A 140 3.64 -16.83 1.11
CA GLN A 140 2.25 -16.87 0.65
C GLN A 140 1.99 -17.93 -0.43
N PHE A 141 3.03 -18.40 -1.11
CA PHE A 141 2.89 -19.44 -2.13
C PHE A 141 2.57 -20.79 -1.50
N ASP A 142 1.85 -21.61 -2.25
CA ASP A 142 1.57 -22.98 -1.85
C ASP A 142 2.88 -23.80 -1.79
N LYS A 143 2.99 -24.71 -0.82
CA LYS A 143 4.19 -25.54 -0.64
C LYS A 143 4.48 -26.49 -1.81
N THR A 144 3.49 -26.74 -2.66
CA THR A 144 3.64 -27.53 -3.90
C THR A 144 4.19 -26.73 -5.07
N THR A 145 4.38 -25.41 -4.91
CA THR A 145 4.99 -24.54 -5.91
C THR A 145 6.39 -25.06 -6.23
N PRO A 146 6.69 -25.37 -7.51
CA PRO A 146 8.01 -25.83 -7.90
C PRO A 146 9.09 -24.83 -7.50
N TRP A 147 10.23 -25.34 -7.06
CA TRP A 147 11.44 -24.56 -6.75
C TRP A 147 11.31 -23.54 -5.60
N LEU A 148 10.21 -23.56 -4.84
CA LEU A 148 9.96 -22.60 -3.76
C LEU A 148 10.99 -22.69 -2.63
N GLU A 149 11.38 -23.91 -2.25
CA GLU A 149 12.37 -24.14 -1.20
C GLU A 149 13.77 -23.70 -1.65
N GLU A 150 14.09 -23.92 -2.92
CA GLU A 150 15.32 -23.45 -3.55
C GLU A 150 15.38 -21.92 -3.61
N ALA A 151 14.29 -21.26 -4.04
CA ALA A 151 14.17 -19.80 -4.03
C ALA A 151 14.31 -19.24 -2.61
N ARG A 152 13.65 -19.86 -1.63
CA ARG A 152 13.77 -19.50 -0.21
C ARG A 152 15.21 -19.61 0.28
N LEU A 153 15.92 -20.68 -0.06
CA LEU A 153 17.33 -20.87 0.31
C LEU A 153 18.23 -19.81 -0.33
N ILE A 154 18.01 -19.48 -1.61
CA ILE A 154 18.77 -18.45 -2.32
C ILE A 154 18.57 -17.09 -1.63
N ILE A 155 17.33 -16.73 -1.33
CA ILE A 155 17.00 -15.45 -0.70
C ILE A 155 17.48 -15.41 0.75
N SER A 156 17.36 -16.49 1.54
CA SER A 156 17.76 -16.48 2.95
C SER A 156 19.28 -16.35 3.14
N ASP A 157 20.08 -17.05 2.32
CA ASP A 157 21.51 -17.24 2.61
C ASP A 157 22.41 -16.57 1.56
N HIS A 158 21.90 -16.31 0.36
CA HIS A 158 22.72 -15.97 -0.81
C HIS A 158 22.18 -14.80 -1.65
N LEU A 159 21.34 -13.94 -1.07
CA LEU A 159 20.77 -12.78 -1.76
C LEU A 159 21.86 -11.87 -2.35
N ASP A 160 22.99 -11.71 -1.66
CA ASP A 160 24.12 -10.90 -2.15
C ASP A 160 24.76 -11.46 -3.42
N LEU A 161 24.82 -12.79 -3.56
CA LEU A 161 25.34 -13.42 -4.76
C LEU A 161 24.39 -13.22 -5.93
N LEU A 162 23.08 -13.26 -5.67
CA LEU A 162 22.04 -12.98 -6.65
C LEU A 162 22.11 -11.51 -7.11
N ALA A 163 22.20 -10.57 -6.17
CA ALA A 163 22.34 -9.14 -6.46
C ALA A 163 23.58 -8.81 -7.30
N ASN A 164 24.68 -9.54 -7.11
CA ASN A 164 25.91 -9.39 -7.87
C ASN A 164 25.94 -10.18 -9.20
N HIS A 165 24.85 -10.87 -9.55
CA HIS A 165 24.75 -11.73 -10.74
C HIS A 165 25.81 -12.86 -10.77
N ASP A 166 26.33 -13.29 -9.62
CA ASP A 166 27.32 -14.37 -9.52
C ASP A 166 26.65 -15.75 -9.48
N PHE A 167 25.98 -16.09 -10.59
CA PHE A 167 25.31 -17.38 -10.75
C PHE A 167 26.29 -18.56 -10.65
N ARG A 168 27.57 -18.36 -10.99
CA ARG A 168 28.57 -19.43 -10.94
C ARG A 168 28.88 -19.84 -9.50
N THR A 169 29.09 -18.87 -8.62
CA THR A 169 29.28 -19.15 -7.20
C THR A 169 27.99 -19.65 -6.57
N LEU A 170 26.83 -19.07 -6.94
CA LEU A 170 25.53 -19.48 -6.45
C LEU A 170 25.26 -20.97 -6.73
N MET A 171 25.43 -21.43 -7.98
CA MET A 171 25.31 -22.86 -8.34
C MET A 171 26.23 -23.76 -7.52
N ARG A 172 27.46 -23.31 -7.23
CA ARG A 172 28.43 -24.11 -6.46
C ARG A 172 28.02 -24.26 -5.00
N VAL A 173 27.45 -23.20 -4.40
CA VAL A 173 27.08 -23.18 -2.99
C VAL A 173 25.73 -23.87 -2.78
N THR A 174 24.72 -23.56 -3.60
CA THR A 174 23.39 -24.19 -3.52
C THR A 174 23.36 -25.61 -4.06
N ARG A 175 24.38 -26.01 -4.84
CA ARG A 175 24.47 -27.30 -5.55
C ARG A 175 23.32 -27.55 -6.53
N LEU A 176 22.63 -26.48 -6.93
CA LEU A 176 21.58 -26.52 -7.94
C LEU A 176 22.20 -26.53 -9.34
N LYS A 177 21.50 -27.17 -10.27
CA LYS A 177 21.85 -27.11 -11.70
C LYS A 177 21.40 -25.78 -12.30
N GLU A 178 21.98 -25.40 -13.43
CA GLU A 178 21.72 -24.11 -14.08
C GLU A 178 20.25 -23.95 -14.52
N ASP A 179 19.62 -25.01 -15.01
CA ASP A 179 18.21 -25.04 -15.38
C ASP A 179 17.31 -24.77 -14.17
N VAL A 180 17.56 -25.47 -13.07
CA VAL A 180 16.83 -25.28 -11.81
C VAL A 180 17.01 -23.87 -11.26
N LEU A 181 18.24 -23.36 -11.30
CA LEU A 181 18.54 -22.03 -10.78
C LEU A 181 17.83 -20.93 -11.56
N LYS A 182 17.68 -21.09 -12.88
CA LYS A 182 16.97 -20.12 -13.74
C LYS A 182 15.46 -20.15 -13.55
N GLU A 183 14.89 -21.28 -13.16
CA GLU A 183 13.46 -21.40 -12.86
C GLU A 183 13.13 -20.91 -11.45
N ALA A 184 14.09 -20.95 -10.52
CA ALA A 184 13.93 -20.52 -9.14
C ALA A 184 14.14 -19.01 -8.91
N VAL A 185 14.82 -18.33 -9.84
CA VAL A 185 15.15 -16.89 -9.81
C VAL A 185 14.20 -16.12 -10.71
#